data_AF-A0A349U546-F1
#
_entry.id   AF-A0A349U546-F1
#
_cell.length_a   1.000
_cell.length_b   1.000
_cell.length_c   1.000
_cell.angle_alpha   90.00
_cell.angle_beta   90.00
_cell.angle_gamma   90.00
#
_symmetry.space_group_name_H-M   'P 1'
#
loop_
_entity.id
_entity.type
_entity.pdbx_description
1 polymer ?
#
loop_
_entity_poly.entity_id
_entity_poly.type
_entity_poly.pdbx_seq_one_letter_code
_entity_poly.pdbx_strand_id
1 'polypeptide(L)'
;MIQKHLLFFLILLLFTSIWEHSALAGAESSLEIVLKPGEKQAFIAGKAVQLPAAPVIQKEITLVPLRFIAEGLKTEVKWEQDTKKIFIIASGKKICLEVGNNQVYINGDPQTIVSPPVIIENSSLIPLRFISEALGARVAYLSQTKEIHITLPPPPNQPPLARFNLAKTVFDQGETVEYIDSSYDPDGDKIINWEWTGKKRAFFKPGINRVSLRVQDSHKAWSEPFYAIITITDQVLMDELTYNFTYPVPGESLDMSHIQVAGLQTVNPVDTREGSEKVFLSDSPEIITEDGVLFMSDILGPARICYHHLNGTTVNKYVYLVATNNGSEADQITIAKQGTSGPGEAMYTGRVAVYRYLASDHLTKVTIQPGERRILYTTGSIPAGQCIDGLFDVKTNRNILFSVVAASSPDFLSNYELLNILPEDEEHFRGIFPVGSRLISVKLDSPEMSRLIIADGKDDFGNTENDYGVLYEITIESKYKTGVIFSARGGVFEGAGIWDNQLFYLPDAGMLKPSENGALIDVLLPGERKTLSFIPPSGSYLPVNLVFIPLEK
;
A
#
# COMPACT_ATOMS: atom_id res chain seq x y z
N MET A 1 23.92 15.79 51.60
CA MET A 1 23.17 17.05 51.60
C MET A 1 21.83 16.75 50.94
N ILE A 2 20.79 16.70 51.77
CA ILE A 2 19.43 16.21 51.50
C ILE A 2 18.52 17.44 51.28
N GLN A 3 17.34 17.26 50.66
CA GLN A 3 16.19 18.20 50.50
C GLN A 3 16.32 19.25 49.38
N LYS A 4 15.35 19.54 48.50
CA LYS A 4 13.89 19.29 48.28
C LYS A 4 13.69 19.29 46.73
N HIS A 5 12.82 18.53 46.09
CA HIS A 5 11.35 18.55 46.20
C HIS A 5 10.74 17.23 45.69
N LEU A 6 9.86 16.67 46.52
CA LEU A 6 8.96 15.55 46.25
C LEU A 6 7.54 16.11 46.40
N LEU A 7 6.65 15.91 45.42
CA LEU A 7 5.23 15.56 45.52
C LEU A 7 4.48 15.99 44.24
N PHE A 8 4.02 15.02 43.46
CA PHE A 8 2.58 14.72 43.41
C PHE A 8 2.38 13.37 42.73
N PHE A 9 1.96 12.38 43.51
CA PHE A 9 1.38 11.14 43.00
C PHE A 9 0.09 10.90 43.77
N LEU A 10 -0.93 10.46 43.02
CA LEU A 10 -2.05 9.61 43.41
C LEU A 10 -3.46 10.24 43.52
N ILE A 11 -4.36 9.54 42.80
CA ILE A 11 -5.83 9.36 42.96
C ILE A 11 -6.73 10.31 42.15
N LEU A 12 -7.26 9.84 41.01
CA LEU A 12 -8.66 9.37 40.94
C LEU A 12 -8.90 8.50 39.69
N LEU A 13 -9.43 7.29 39.94
CA LEU A 13 -10.01 6.34 39.00
C LEU A 13 -11.39 6.83 38.51
N LEU A 14 -11.81 6.32 37.34
CA LEU A 14 -13.16 6.34 36.76
C LEU A 14 -13.58 7.60 35.98
N PHE A 15 -13.36 7.57 34.66
CA PHE A 15 -14.43 7.66 33.67
C PHE A 15 -13.89 7.10 32.35
N THR A 16 -14.09 5.80 32.12
CA THR A 16 -14.10 5.22 30.78
C THR A 16 -15.40 5.68 30.11
N SER A 17 -15.43 6.90 29.58
CA SER A 17 -16.35 7.18 28.49
C SER A 17 -15.64 6.72 27.22
N ILE A 18 -15.99 5.51 26.79
CA ILE A 18 -15.92 5.10 25.41
C ILE A 18 -16.57 6.22 24.61
N TRP A 19 -15.77 7.15 24.06
CA TRP A 19 -16.21 7.86 22.88
C TRP A 19 -16.01 6.86 21.76
N GLU A 20 -17.06 6.09 21.51
CA GLU A 20 -17.39 5.70 20.15
C GLU A 20 -17.35 7.00 19.35
N HIS A 21 -16.22 7.28 18.72
CA HIS A 21 -16.28 7.92 17.42
C HIS A 21 -17.04 6.91 16.56
N SER A 22 -18.37 6.95 16.64
CA SER A 22 -19.16 6.76 15.45
C SER A 22 -18.59 7.79 14.49
N ALA A 23 -17.69 7.32 13.63
CA ALA A 23 -17.46 7.95 12.36
C ALA A 23 -18.85 8.04 11.74
N LEU A 24 -19.52 9.17 11.94
CA LEU A 24 -20.43 9.67 10.95
C LEU A 24 -19.53 9.93 9.75
N ALA A 25 -19.31 8.86 9.00
CA ALA A 25 -19.10 8.95 7.57
C ALA A 25 -20.27 9.80 7.08
N GLY A 26 -20.03 11.10 6.97
CA GLY A 26 -20.81 11.95 6.09
C GLY A 26 -20.47 11.50 4.68
N ALA A 27 -20.96 10.31 4.29
CA ALA A 27 -21.34 10.16 2.91
C ALA A 27 -22.33 11.29 2.68
N GLU A 28 -22.01 12.24 1.82
CA GLU A 28 -22.99 13.22 1.36
C GLU A 28 -24.15 12.46 0.73
N SER A 29 -25.11 12.07 1.58
CA SER A 29 -26.31 11.40 1.14
C SER A 29 -27.07 12.43 0.33
N SER A 30 -27.29 12.14 -0.95
CA SER A 30 -28.14 12.94 -1.82
C SER A 30 -29.42 13.31 -1.06
N LEU A 31 -29.72 14.59 -0.99
CA LEU A 31 -30.89 15.03 -0.25
C LEU A 31 -32.15 14.54 -0.98
N GLU A 32 -32.94 13.71 -0.31
CA GLU A 32 -34.11 13.05 -0.85
C GLU A 32 -35.39 13.57 -0.18
N ILE A 33 -36.38 13.90 -1.00
CA ILE A 33 -37.73 14.23 -0.61
C ILE A 33 -38.66 13.14 -1.12
N VAL A 34 -39.49 12.57 -0.24
CA VAL A 34 -40.49 11.56 -0.61
C VAL A 34 -41.88 12.11 -0.31
N LEU A 35 -42.77 12.08 -1.30
CA LEU A 35 -44.15 12.55 -1.17
C LEU A 35 -45.13 11.66 -1.94
N LYS A 36 -46.39 11.66 -1.52
CA LYS A 36 -47.45 10.87 -2.14
C LYS A 36 -48.67 11.72 -2.49
N PRO A 37 -49.16 11.69 -3.73
CA PRO A 37 -50.36 12.44 -4.10
C PRO A 37 -51.57 12.10 -3.22
N GLY A 38 -52.27 13.13 -2.74
CA GLY A 38 -53.44 13.01 -1.86
C GLY A 38 -53.11 12.89 -0.36
N GLU A 39 -51.85 12.73 0.01
CA GLU A 39 -51.42 12.64 1.41
C GLU A 39 -50.71 13.92 1.85
N LYS A 40 -50.95 14.34 3.10
CA LYS A 40 -50.26 15.50 3.71
C LYS A 40 -49.01 15.10 4.48
N GLN A 41 -48.61 13.83 4.44
CA GLN A 41 -47.35 13.38 5.04
C GLN A 41 -46.30 13.23 3.95
N ALA A 42 -45.10 13.73 4.21
CA ALA A 42 -43.94 13.61 3.33
C ALA A 42 -42.68 13.37 4.16
N PHE A 43 -41.55 13.11 3.51
CA PHE A 43 -40.27 12.89 4.17
C PHE A 43 -39.19 13.76 3.54
N ILE A 44 -38.29 14.32 4.36
CA ILE A 44 -37.06 14.99 3.93
C ILE A 44 -35.90 14.28 4.62
N ALA A 45 -34.98 13.70 3.84
CA ALA A 45 -33.85 12.91 4.35
C ALA A 45 -34.30 11.88 5.41
N GLY A 46 -35.41 11.18 5.13
CA GLY A 46 -36.01 10.17 6.03
C GLY A 46 -36.81 10.71 7.22
N LYS A 47 -36.83 12.02 7.49
CA LYS A 47 -37.62 12.62 8.57
C LYS A 47 -39.02 13.00 8.08
N ALA A 48 -40.05 12.54 8.79
CA ALA A 48 -41.44 12.86 8.47
C ALA A 48 -41.76 14.35 8.66
N VAL A 49 -42.47 14.94 7.71
CA VAL A 49 -42.90 16.34 7.68
C VAL A 49 -44.36 16.42 7.24
N GLN A 50 -45.13 17.28 7.92
CA GLN A 50 -46.52 17.55 7.57
C GLN A 50 -46.59 18.66 6.52
N LEU A 51 -47.22 18.38 5.39
CA LEU A 51 -47.44 19.33 4.30
C LEU A 51 -48.61 20.27 4.60
N PRO A 52 -48.49 21.56 4.23
CA PRO A 52 -49.58 22.52 4.38
C PRO A 52 -50.74 22.24 3.40
N ALA A 53 -50.44 21.62 2.25
CA ALA A 53 -51.41 21.11 1.28
C ALA A 53 -50.91 19.77 0.72
N ALA A 54 -51.82 18.83 0.43
CA ALA A 54 -51.42 17.57 -0.21
C ALA A 54 -51.01 17.80 -1.67
N PRO A 55 -50.02 17.07 -2.21
CA PRO A 55 -49.76 17.06 -3.65
C PRO A 55 -51.00 16.56 -4.40
N VAL A 56 -51.36 17.21 -5.51
CA VAL A 56 -52.58 16.88 -6.27
C VAL A 56 -52.25 16.52 -7.70
N ILE A 57 -53.02 15.62 -8.30
CA ILE A 57 -52.96 15.34 -9.73
C ILE A 57 -54.15 16.07 -10.37
N GLN A 58 -53.86 17.05 -11.23
CA GLN A 58 -54.88 17.77 -11.99
C GLN A 58 -54.55 17.67 -13.47
N LYS A 59 -55.51 17.17 -14.28
CA LYS A 59 -55.33 16.98 -15.73
C LYS A 59 -54.02 16.25 -16.06
N GLU A 60 -53.77 15.14 -15.35
CA GLU A 60 -52.56 14.30 -15.48
C GLU A 60 -51.24 14.97 -15.05
N ILE A 61 -51.29 16.18 -14.48
CA ILE A 61 -50.12 16.90 -13.99
C ILE A 61 -50.09 16.85 -12.46
N THR A 62 -48.99 16.35 -11.89
CA THR A 62 -48.76 16.42 -10.45
C THR A 62 -48.32 17.82 -10.05
N LEU A 63 -49.09 18.46 -9.18
CA LEU A 63 -48.79 19.74 -8.57
C LEU A 63 -48.35 19.50 -7.12
N VAL A 64 -47.22 20.10 -6.73
CA VAL A 64 -46.61 19.94 -5.41
C VAL A 64 -46.50 21.27 -4.66
N PRO A 65 -46.60 21.29 -3.32
CA PRO A 65 -46.42 22.51 -2.54
C PRO A 65 -45.00 23.05 -2.72
N LEU A 66 -44.87 24.22 -3.36
CA LEU A 66 -43.58 24.78 -3.74
C LEU A 66 -42.66 25.00 -2.55
N ARG A 67 -43.17 25.64 -1.49
CA ARG A 67 -42.36 26.00 -0.32
C ARG A 67 -41.72 24.78 0.33
N PHE A 68 -42.46 23.67 0.41
CA PHE A 68 -41.94 22.41 0.94
C PHE A 68 -40.80 21.85 0.08
N ILE A 69 -40.97 21.82 -1.25
CA ILE A 69 -39.92 21.37 -2.16
C ILE A 69 -38.69 22.27 -2.04
N ALA A 70 -38.88 23.59 -2.01
CA ALA A 70 -37.78 24.54 -1.90
C ALA A 70 -37.04 24.43 -0.55
N GLU A 71 -37.76 24.35 0.57
CA GLU A 71 -37.18 24.15 1.91
C GLU A 71 -36.40 22.84 2.00
N GLY A 72 -36.99 21.73 1.50
CA GLY A 72 -36.30 20.45 1.44
C GLY A 72 -35.01 20.56 0.65
N LEU A 73 -35.04 21.24 -0.49
CA LEU A 73 -33.86 21.49 -1.34
C LEU A 73 -33.02 22.71 -0.91
N LYS A 74 -33.19 23.23 0.32
CA LYS A 74 -32.45 24.39 0.87
C LYS A 74 -32.42 25.62 -0.05
N THR A 75 -33.52 25.87 -0.74
CA THR A 75 -33.73 26.95 -1.70
C THR A 75 -34.69 28.00 -1.13
N GLU A 76 -34.37 29.29 -1.31
CA GLU A 76 -35.23 30.39 -0.86
C GLU A 76 -36.34 30.72 -1.87
N VAL A 77 -37.55 30.98 -1.35
CA VAL A 77 -38.72 31.39 -2.14
C VAL A 77 -39.28 32.68 -1.57
N LYS A 78 -39.38 33.72 -2.41
CA LYS A 78 -40.00 35.00 -2.07
C LYS A 78 -41.36 35.13 -2.74
N TRP A 79 -42.36 35.53 -1.95
CA TRP A 79 -43.72 35.78 -2.42
C TRP A 79 -44.02 37.28 -2.45
N GLU A 80 -44.64 37.77 -3.52
CA GLU A 80 -45.14 39.13 -3.66
C GLU A 80 -46.67 39.12 -3.75
N GLN A 81 -47.32 39.66 -2.73
CA GLN A 81 -48.77 39.51 -2.53
C GLN A 81 -49.60 40.29 -3.55
N ASP A 82 -49.22 41.53 -3.87
CA ASP A 82 -49.99 42.43 -4.73
C ASP A 82 -50.07 41.94 -6.19
N THR A 83 -48.97 41.33 -6.66
CA THR A 83 -48.84 40.84 -8.04
C THR A 83 -49.02 39.33 -8.15
N LYS A 84 -49.18 38.64 -7.01
CA LYS A 84 -49.23 37.17 -6.91
C LYS A 84 -48.01 36.48 -7.56
N LYS A 85 -46.84 37.12 -7.45
CA LYS A 85 -45.58 36.62 -8.03
C LYS A 85 -44.76 35.82 -7.02
N ILE A 86 -44.08 34.81 -7.54
CA ILE A 86 -43.17 33.91 -6.83
C ILE A 86 -41.79 34.09 -7.44
N PHE A 87 -40.81 34.42 -6.62
CA PHE A 87 -39.41 34.54 -7.02
C PHE A 87 -38.59 33.43 -6.34
N ILE A 88 -37.76 32.73 -7.13
CA ILE A 88 -36.91 31.65 -6.66
C ILE A 88 -35.49 31.90 -7.17
N ILE A 89 -34.49 31.72 -6.29
CA ILE A 89 -33.07 31.73 -6.67
C ILE A 89 -32.48 30.37 -6.34
N ALA A 90 -32.08 29.62 -7.36
CA ALA A 90 -31.54 28.27 -7.20
C ALA A 90 -30.55 27.95 -8.31
N SER A 91 -29.45 27.27 -7.98
CA SER A 91 -28.47 26.76 -8.97
C SER A 91 -28.02 27.83 -9.98
N GLY A 92 -27.83 29.08 -9.51
CA GLY A 92 -27.44 30.23 -10.33
C GLY A 92 -28.55 30.84 -11.21
N LYS A 93 -29.81 30.37 -11.12
CA LYS A 93 -30.96 30.86 -11.91
C LYS A 93 -31.90 31.72 -11.08
N LYS A 94 -32.50 32.73 -11.70
CA LYS A 94 -33.60 33.55 -11.16
C LYS A 94 -34.90 33.16 -11.86
N ILE A 95 -35.86 32.62 -11.12
CA ILE A 95 -37.15 32.16 -11.66
C ILE A 95 -38.26 33.07 -11.12
N CYS A 96 -39.12 33.56 -12.01
CA CYS A 96 -40.31 34.34 -11.68
C CYS A 96 -41.55 33.61 -12.22
N LEU A 97 -42.50 33.30 -11.32
CA LEU A 97 -43.81 32.75 -11.67
C LEU A 97 -44.93 33.65 -11.18
N GLU A 98 -46.08 33.59 -11.84
CA GLU A 98 -47.30 34.27 -11.40
C GLU A 98 -48.43 33.24 -11.26
N VAL A 99 -49.19 33.31 -10.16
CA VAL A 99 -50.30 32.38 -9.92
C VAL A 99 -51.39 32.56 -10.97
N GLY A 100 -51.80 31.47 -11.61
CA GLY A 100 -52.79 31.47 -12.68
C GLY A 100 -52.23 31.77 -14.08
N ASN A 101 -50.92 32.02 -14.22
CA ASN A 101 -50.28 32.29 -15.50
C ASN A 101 -49.36 31.13 -15.92
N ASN A 102 -49.45 30.71 -17.20
CA ASN A 102 -48.59 29.67 -17.76
C ASN A 102 -47.25 30.21 -18.24
N GLN A 103 -47.11 31.53 -18.39
CA GLN A 103 -45.85 32.16 -18.73
C GLN A 103 -45.02 32.40 -17.46
N VAL A 104 -43.77 31.91 -17.48
CA VAL A 104 -42.78 32.07 -16.42
C VAL A 104 -41.53 32.72 -17.01
N TYR A 105 -40.66 33.27 -16.17
CA TYR A 105 -39.39 33.84 -16.62
C TYR A 105 -38.21 33.17 -15.92
N ILE A 106 -37.22 32.71 -16.68
CA ILE A 106 -35.96 32.17 -16.15
C ILE A 106 -34.83 33.08 -16.63
N ASN A 107 -34.12 33.71 -15.70
CA ASN A 107 -33.07 34.71 -15.98
C ASN A 107 -33.55 35.89 -16.87
N GLY A 108 -34.86 36.15 -16.89
CA GLY A 108 -35.48 37.19 -17.73
C GLY A 108 -36.09 36.65 -19.03
N ASP A 109 -35.76 35.43 -19.44
CA ASP A 109 -36.28 34.82 -20.66
C ASP A 109 -37.65 34.16 -20.43
N PRO A 110 -38.67 34.46 -21.24
CA PRO A 110 -40.00 33.89 -21.08
C PRO A 110 -40.04 32.40 -21.49
N GLN A 111 -40.68 31.58 -20.67
CA GLN A 111 -40.96 30.17 -20.95
C GLN A 111 -42.43 29.86 -20.64
N THR A 112 -42.99 28.84 -21.29
CA THR A 112 -44.37 28.39 -21.03
C THR A 112 -44.35 27.06 -20.28
N ILE A 113 -45.05 26.96 -19.15
CA ILE A 113 -45.22 25.73 -18.39
C ILE A 113 -46.56 25.05 -18.69
N VAL A 114 -46.59 23.73 -18.50
CA VAL A 114 -47.74 22.87 -18.85
C VAL A 114 -49.02 23.13 -18.04
N SER A 115 -48.89 23.72 -16.86
CA SER A 115 -50.02 24.13 -16.00
C SER A 115 -49.60 25.31 -15.14
N PRO A 116 -50.46 26.32 -14.90
CA PRO A 116 -50.09 27.46 -14.08
C PRO A 116 -49.92 27.05 -12.61
N PRO A 117 -49.18 27.83 -11.80
CA PRO A 117 -49.23 27.71 -10.35
C PRO A 117 -50.65 27.99 -9.84
N VAL A 118 -51.10 27.25 -8.84
CA VAL A 118 -52.43 27.42 -8.22
C VAL A 118 -52.29 27.57 -6.71
N ILE A 119 -53.27 28.20 -6.06
CA ILE A 119 -53.34 28.26 -4.59
C ILE A 119 -54.39 27.27 -4.12
N ILE A 120 -53.98 26.29 -3.30
CA ILE A 120 -54.85 25.30 -2.65
C ILE A 120 -54.48 25.28 -1.17
N GLU A 121 -55.48 25.39 -0.29
CA GLU A 121 -55.28 25.43 1.18
C GLU A 121 -54.20 26.45 1.60
N ASN A 122 -54.25 27.66 1.02
CA ASN A 122 -53.29 28.75 1.27
C ASN A 122 -51.82 28.42 0.89
N SER A 123 -51.60 27.39 0.07
CA SER A 123 -50.29 26.98 -0.44
C SER A 123 -50.22 27.11 -1.96
N SER A 124 -49.11 27.63 -2.48
CA SER A 124 -48.85 27.65 -3.92
C SER A 124 -48.38 26.27 -4.38
N LEU A 125 -49.16 25.61 -5.23
CA LEU A 125 -48.82 24.34 -5.85
C LEU A 125 -48.38 24.57 -7.31
N ILE A 126 -47.28 23.94 -7.70
CA ILE A 126 -46.61 24.12 -8.99
C ILE A 126 -46.38 22.75 -9.65
N PRO A 127 -46.38 22.64 -11.00
CA PRO A 127 -46.01 21.41 -11.67
C PRO A 127 -44.66 20.85 -11.20
N LEU A 128 -44.69 19.63 -10.67
CA LEU A 128 -43.53 18.95 -10.09
C LEU A 128 -42.35 18.91 -11.06
N ARG A 129 -42.59 18.50 -12.31
CA ARG A 129 -41.53 18.38 -13.31
C ARG A 129 -40.80 19.71 -13.52
N PHE A 130 -41.56 20.80 -13.68
CA PHE A 130 -40.98 22.13 -13.85
C PHE A 130 -40.11 22.52 -12.66
N ILE A 131 -40.65 22.42 -11.44
CA ILE A 131 -39.89 22.87 -10.26
C ILE A 131 -38.68 21.98 -9.99
N SER A 132 -38.78 20.66 -10.17
CA SER A 132 -37.63 19.76 -10.02
C SER A 132 -36.54 20.04 -11.04
N GLU A 133 -36.88 20.23 -12.33
CA GLU A 133 -35.91 20.58 -13.38
C GLU A 133 -35.27 21.95 -13.14
N ALA A 134 -36.08 22.94 -12.75
CA ALA A 134 -35.61 24.29 -12.49
C ALA A 134 -34.62 24.35 -11.31
N LEU A 135 -34.79 23.46 -10.33
CA LEU A 135 -33.92 23.31 -9.16
C LEU A 135 -32.76 22.31 -9.37
N GLY A 136 -32.73 21.58 -10.49
CA GLY A 136 -31.69 20.56 -10.78
C GLY A 136 -31.90 19.21 -10.09
N ALA A 137 -33.08 18.96 -9.54
CA ALA A 137 -33.44 17.71 -8.89
C ALA A 137 -33.96 16.66 -9.91
N ARG A 138 -33.71 15.38 -9.62
CA ARG A 138 -34.26 14.24 -10.34
C ARG A 138 -35.56 13.79 -9.70
N VAL A 139 -36.47 13.25 -10.50
CA VAL A 139 -37.77 12.74 -10.03
C VAL A 139 -37.93 11.28 -10.44
N ALA A 140 -38.27 10.42 -9.49
CA ALA A 140 -38.67 9.04 -9.72
C ALA A 140 -40.07 8.80 -9.13
N TYR A 141 -40.96 8.16 -9.90
CA TYR A 141 -42.27 7.74 -9.41
C TYR A 141 -42.28 6.22 -9.23
N LEU A 142 -42.55 5.76 -8.02
CA LEU A 142 -42.65 4.34 -7.68
C LEU A 142 -44.12 3.90 -7.76
N SER A 143 -44.48 3.21 -8.84
CA SER A 143 -45.88 2.84 -9.12
C SER A 143 -46.50 1.92 -8.07
N GLN A 144 -45.69 1.09 -7.39
CA GLN A 144 -46.13 0.13 -6.38
C GLN A 144 -46.60 0.83 -5.09
N THR A 145 -45.86 1.84 -4.63
CA THR A 145 -46.15 2.59 -3.40
C THR A 145 -46.90 3.90 -3.67
N LYS A 146 -46.94 4.32 -4.94
CA LYS A 146 -47.43 5.63 -5.42
C LYS A 146 -46.60 6.81 -4.87
N GLU A 147 -45.36 6.55 -4.49
CA GLU A 147 -44.45 7.56 -3.97
C GLU A 147 -43.71 8.28 -5.10
N ILE A 148 -43.41 9.54 -4.84
CA ILE A 148 -42.61 10.41 -5.69
C ILE A 148 -41.35 10.72 -4.89
N HIS A 149 -40.21 10.30 -5.43
CA HIS A 149 -38.89 10.55 -4.89
C HIS A 149 -38.26 11.71 -5.68
N ILE A 150 -37.84 12.74 -4.98
CA ILE A 150 -37.17 13.91 -5.55
C ILE A 150 -35.78 13.96 -4.93
N THR A 151 -34.75 13.82 -5.76
CA THR A 151 -33.37 13.70 -5.30
C THR A 151 -32.54 14.82 -5.89
N LEU A 152 -31.89 15.60 -5.04
CA LEU A 152 -30.85 16.54 -5.47
C LEU A 152 -29.51 15.79 -5.47
N PRO A 153 -28.82 15.66 -6.62
CA PRO A 153 -27.48 15.09 -6.62
C PRO A 153 -26.54 15.98 -5.79
N PRO A 154 -25.51 15.40 -5.15
CA PRO A 154 -24.48 16.20 -4.50
C PRO A 154 -23.80 17.13 -5.53
N PRO A 155 -23.22 18.26 -5.08
CA PRO A 155 -22.42 19.09 -5.96
C PRO A 155 -21.28 18.27 -6.59
N PRO A 156 -20.82 18.63 -7.80
CA PRO A 156 -19.64 17.99 -8.38
C PRO A 156 -18.41 18.18 -7.47
N ASN A 157 -17.68 17.11 -7.22
CA ASN A 157 -16.42 17.11 -6.46
C ASN A 157 -15.42 18.11 -7.05
N GLN A 158 -14.93 19.01 -6.20
CA GLN A 158 -13.83 19.91 -6.52
C GLN A 158 -12.51 19.20 -6.21
N PRO A 159 -11.53 19.26 -7.12
CA PRO A 159 -10.25 18.62 -6.84
C PRO A 159 -9.56 19.31 -5.65
N PRO A 160 -8.75 18.56 -4.87
CA PRO A 160 -8.01 19.12 -3.76
C PRO A 160 -6.96 20.12 -4.25
N LEU A 161 -6.43 20.91 -3.32
CA LEU A 161 -5.36 21.87 -3.57
C LEU A 161 -4.08 21.43 -2.88
N ALA A 162 -3.09 21.02 -3.68
CA ALA A 162 -1.74 20.77 -3.18
C ALA A 162 -1.09 22.07 -2.72
N ARG A 163 -0.41 22.04 -1.57
CA ARG A 163 0.37 23.17 -1.06
C ARG A 163 1.39 22.72 -0.05
N PHE A 164 2.63 23.20 -0.17
CA PHE A 164 3.64 23.03 0.88
C PHE A 164 4.48 24.28 1.07
N ASN A 165 5.10 24.39 2.24
CA ASN A 165 6.00 25.49 2.58
C ASN A 165 7.40 24.93 2.88
N LEU A 166 8.39 25.77 2.62
CA LEU A 166 9.79 25.55 2.99
C LEU A 166 10.18 26.62 4.01
N ALA A 167 11.02 26.27 5.00
CA ALA A 167 11.53 27.25 5.96
C ALA A 167 12.38 28.35 5.28
N LYS A 168 13.09 27.98 4.20
CA LYS A 168 13.83 28.86 3.30
C LYS A 168 13.91 28.25 1.91
N THR A 169 14.37 29.01 0.92
CA THR A 169 14.47 28.55 -0.48
C THR A 169 15.91 28.49 -0.99
N VAL A 170 16.88 28.91 -0.18
CA VAL A 170 18.33 28.84 -0.49
C VAL A 170 18.99 28.01 0.60
N PHE A 171 19.71 26.96 0.20
CA PHE A 171 20.35 26.01 1.09
C PHE A 171 21.80 25.78 0.68
N ASP A 172 22.65 25.44 1.64
CA ASP A 172 24.00 24.95 1.36
C ASP A 172 23.96 23.46 0.99
N GLN A 173 25.01 22.95 0.35
CA GLN A 173 25.08 21.52 0.01
C GLN A 173 25.15 20.68 1.29
N GLY A 174 24.31 19.64 1.38
CA GLY A 174 24.17 18.80 2.57
C GLY A 174 23.42 19.46 3.73
N GLU A 175 22.71 20.55 3.48
CA GLU A 175 21.75 21.07 4.45
C GLU A 175 20.38 20.39 4.33
N THR A 176 19.79 20.03 5.48
CA THR A 176 18.46 19.40 5.54
C THR A 176 17.37 20.34 5.03
N VAL A 177 16.52 19.84 4.13
CA VAL A 177 15.34 20.53 3.63
C VAL A 177 14.10 20.00 4.33
N GLU A 178 13.42 20.86 5.07
CA GLU A 178 12.13 20.57 5.70
C GLU A 178 10.96 21.03 4.81
N TYR A 179 10.02 20.12 4.56
CA TYR A 179 8.82 20.37 3.77
C TYR A 179 7.59 20.28 4.67
N ILE A 180 6.84 21.37 4.78
CA ILE A 180 5.61 21.43 5.58
C ILE A 180 4.42 21.37 4.63
N ASP A 181 3.75 20.22 4.58
CA ASP A 181 2.52 20.06 3.80
C ASP A 181 1.35 20.82 4.46
N SER A 182 0.62 21.57 3.64
CA SER A 182 -0.55 22.37 3.99
C SER A 182 -1.67 22.21 2.96
N SER A 183 -1.66 21.10 2.25
CA SER A 183 -2.68 20.74 1.25
C SER A 183 -4.03 20.54 1.92
N TYR A 184 -5.11 20.88 1.19
CA TYR A 184 -6.46 20.73 1.69
C TYR A 184 -7.44 20.49 0.54
N ASP A 185 -8.61 19.95 0.88
CA ASP A 185 -9.71 19.77 -0.04
C ASP A 185 -10.79 20.85 0.19
N PRO A 186 -11.23 21.59 -0.84
CA PRO A 186 -12.27 22.62 -0.70
C PRO A 186 -13.62 22.10 -0.19
N ASP A 187 -13.96 20.85 -0.50
CA ASP A 187 -15.20 20.20 -0.10
C ASP A 187 -15.07 19.52 1.28
N GLY A 188 -13.85 19.48 1.83
CA GLY A 188 -13.55 18.86 3.12
C GLY A 188 -13.30 17.36 3.03
N ASP A 189 -13.15 16.84 1.80
CA ASP A 189 -12.83 15.44 1.56
C ASP A 189 -11.44 15.05 2.07
N LYS A 190 -11.27 13.76 2.36
CA LYS A 190 -9.99 13.26 2.85
C LYS A 190 -9.00 13.17 1.70
N ILE A 191 -7.83 13.78 1.88
CA ILE A 191 -6.67 13.50 1.03
C ILE A 191 -6.14 12.11 1.41
N ILE A 192 -5.99 11.24 0.41
CA ILE A 192 -5.58 9.83 0.59
C ILE A 192 -4.25 9.49 -0.07
N ASN A 193 -3.77 10.29 -1.03
CA ASN A 193 -2.48 10.06 -1.68
C ASN A 193 -1.70 11.37 -1.89
N TRP A 194 -0.38 11.26 -1.86
CA TRP A 194 0.59 12.33 -2.08
C TRP A 194 1.63 11.88 -3.10
N GLU A 195 1.85 12.68 -4.13
CA GLU A 195 2.85 12.42 -5.17
C GLU A 195 3.86 13.56 -5.18
N TRP A 196 5.06 13.29 -4.65
CA TRP A 196 6.17 14.22 -4.67
C TRP A 196 7.10 13.95 -5.85
N THR A 197 7.55 15.00 -6.53
CA THR A 197 8.58 14.92 -7.57
C THR A 197 9.75 15.83 -7.21
N GLY A 198 10.98 15.32 -7.30
CA GLY A 198 12.20 16.07 -6.99
C GLY A 198 12.47 16.32 -5.51
N LYS A 199 11.58 15.86 -4.61
CA LYS A 199 11.75 15.98 -3.17
C LYS A 199 12.97 15.17 -2.72
N LYS A 200 13.92 15.84 -2.08
CA LYS A 200 15.06 15.24 -1.40
C LYS A 200 15.22 15.88 -0.03
N ARG A 201 15.71 15.10 0.93
CA ARG A 201 16.01 15.54 2.30
C ARG A 201 17.25 16.44 2.36
N ALA A 202 18.20 16.28 1.44
CA ALA A 202 19.29 17.23 1.18
C ALA A 202 19.73 17.16 -0.29
N PHE A 203 20.49 18.16 -0.73
CA PHE A 203 21.06 18.23 -2.08
C PHE A 203 22.58 18.42 -1.98
N PHE A 204 23.34 17.81 -2.89
CA PHE A 204 24.81 17.77 -2.82
C PHE A 204 25.49 18.29 -4.09
N LYS A 205 24.74 19.01 -4.93
CA LYS A 205 25.26 19.67 -6.12
C LYS A 205 24.64 21.07 -6.21
N PRO A 206 25.44 22.11 -6.49
CA PRO A 206 24.94 23.47 -6.63
C PRO A 206 23.97 23.54 -7.82
N GLY A 207 22.98 24.42 -7.71
CA GLY A 207 22.01 24.64 -8.78
C GLY A 207 20.58 24.81 -8.32
N ILE A 208 19.68 24.83 -9.30
CA ILE A 208 18.26 25.10 -9.12
C ILE A 208 17.50 23.76 -9.23
N ASN A 209 16.83 23.39 -8.14
CA ASN A 209 16.02 22.19 -8.05
C ASN A 209 14.55 22.57 -7.96
N ARG A 210 13.71 21.96 -8.79
CA ARG A 210 12.26 22.13 -8.74
C ARG A 210 11.64 20.95 -8.01
N VAL A 211 10.87 21.24 -6.97
CA VAL A 211 10.09 20.24 -6.23
C VAL A 211 8.61 20.47 -6.49
N SER A 212 7.86 19.39 -6.69
CA SER A 212 6.40 19.45 -6.83
C SER A 212 5.67 18.47 -5.95
N LEU A 213 4.44 18.83 -5.60
CA LEU A 213 3.47 17.99 -4.91
C LEU A 213 2.16 17.97 -5.68
N ARG A 214 1.58 16.79 -5.84
CA ARG A 214 0.15 16.58 -6.15
C ARG A 214 -0.50 15.77 -5.04
N VAL A 215 -1.76 16.04 -4.78
CA VAL A 215 -2.55 15.29 -3.78
C VAL A 215 -3.83 14.73 -4.40
N GLN A 216 -4.29 13.58 -3.90
CA GLN A 216 -5.52 12.94 -4.36
C GLN A 216 -6.54 12.85 -3.22
N ASP A 217 -7.79 13.21 -3.50
CA ASP A 217 -8.91 13.07 -2.57
C ASP A 217 -9.48 11.64 -2.54
N SER A 218 -10.43 11.41 -1.63
CA SER A 218 -11.16 10.14 -1.50
C SER A 218 -12.01 9.79 -2.72
N HIS A 219 -12.38 10.78 -3.54
CA HIS A 219 -13.11 10.65 -4.80
C HIS A 219 -12.20 10.34 -6.00
N LYS A 220 -10.88 10.16 -5.76
CA LYS A 220 -9.84 9.87 -6.75
C LYS A 220 -9.51 11.04 -7.67
N ALA A 221 -9.98 12.27 -7.39
CA ALA A 221 -9.55 13.44 -8.14
C ALA A 221 -8.18 13.93 -7.65
N TRP A 222 -7.35 14.34 -8.59
CA TRP A 222 -6.01 14.86 -8.32
C TRP A 222 -6.01 16.38 -8.37
N SER A 223 -5.22 17.00 -7.51
CA SER A 223 -4.87 18.41 -7.63
C SER A 223 -4.01 18.67 -8.87
N GLU A 224 -4.05 19.92 -9.32
CA GLU A 224 -2.93 20.47 -10.09
C GLU A 224 -1.63 20.43 -9.26
N PRO A 225 -0.46 20.28 -9.87
CA PRO A 225 0.80 20.27 -9.16
C PRO A 225 1.14 21.63 -8.57
N PHE A 226 1.49 21.65 -7.29
CA PHE A 226 2.08 22.81 -6.62
C PHE A 226 3.60 22.70 -6.66
N TYR A 227 4.30 23.80 -6.92
CA TYR A 227 5.74 23.83 -7.14
C TYR A 227 6.46 24.77 -6.16
N ALA A 228 7.66 24.37 -5.75
CA ALA A 228 8.65 25.26 -5.13
C ALA A 228 10.01 25.10 -5.82
N ILE A 229 10.80 26.18 -5.76
CA ILE A 229 12.18 26.20 -6.24
C ILE A 229 13.12 26.23 -5.05
N ILE A 230 14.10 25.35 -5.07
CA ILE A 230 15.19 25.27 -4.10
C ILE A 230 16.48 25.62 -4.83
N THR A 231 17.20 26.61 -4.34
CA THR A 231 18.53 26.98 -4.83
C THR A 231 19.60 26.44 -3.89
N ILE A 232 20.55 25.69 -4.44
CA ILE A 232 21.68 25.13 -3.70
C ILE A 232 22.93 25.95 -4.00
N THR A 233 23.57 26.46 -2.95
CA THR A 233 24.79 27.28 -3.06
C THR A 233 26.02 26.41 -3.35
N ASP A 234 27.14 27.05 -3.68
CA ASP A 234 28.44 26.38 -3.80
C ASP A 234 29.06 26.03 -2.44
N GLN A 235 28.50 26.52 -1.34
CA GLN A 235 29.00 26.21 0.00
C GLN A 235 28.63 24.78 0.38
N VAL A 236 29.63 24.00 0.80
CA VAL A 236 29.46 22.63 1.27
C VAL A 236 29.34 22.64 2.78
N LEU A 237 28.14 22.38 3.31
CA LEU A 237 27.92 22.15 4.73
C LEU A 237 28.28 20.72 5.10
N MET A 238 27.80 19.75 4.32
CA MET A 238 28.13 18.32 4.44
C MET A 238 28.17 17.68 3.05
N ASP A 239 29.12 16.79 2.80
CA ASP A 239 29.04 15.90 1.65
C ASP A 239 27.96 14.81 1.86
N GLU A 240 27.62 14.08 0.80
CA GLU A 240 26.54 13.09 0.79
C GLU A 240 26.74 11.95 1.80
N LEU A 241 27.97 11.43 1.92
CA LEU A 241 28.26 10.35 2.85
C LEU A 241 28.18 10.87 4.29
N THR A 242 28.79 12.01 4.58
CA THR A 242 28.76 12.63 5.91
C THR A 242 27.33 12.95 6.35
N TYR A 243 26.49 13.50 5.47
CA TYR A 243 25.10 13.79 5.77
C TYR A 243 24.30 12.53 6.09
N ASN A 244 24.42 11.49 5.26
CA ASN A 244 23.67 10.25 5.44
C ASN A 244 24.15 9.45 6.66
N PHE A 245 25.43 9.52 7.02
CA PHE A 245 25.91 8.96 8.28
C PHE A 245 25.55 9.79 9.52
N THR A 246 25.23 11.07 9.34
CA THR A 246 24.71 11.91 10.44
C THR A 246 23.23 11.66 10.67
N TYR A 247 22.46 11.39 9.61
CA TYR A 247 21.01 11.17 9.66
C TYR A 247 20.62 9.85 8.95
N PRO A 248 21.08 8.68 9.43
CA PRO A 248 20.91 7.42 8.70
C PRO A 248 19.45 7.05 8.50
N VAL A 249 19.10 6.69 7.27
CA VAL A 249 17.80 6.09 6.90
C VAL A 249 18.09 4.72 6.29
N PRO A 250 17.72 3.62 6.97
CA PRO A 250 17.96 2.28 6.44
C PRO A 250 17.28 2.06 5.09
N GLY A 251 18.04 1.57 4.12
CA GLY A 251 17.63 1.35 2.74
C GLY A 251 17.93 2.51 1.79
N GLU A 252 18.18 3.73 2.31
CA GLU A 252 18.41 4.92 1.47
C GLU A 252 19.58 4.68 0.51
N SER A 253 19.31 4.86 -0.80
CA SER A 253 20.33 4.69 -1.84
C SER A 253 21.37 5.82 -1.79
N LEU A 254 22.63 5.44 -1.79
CA LEU A 254 23.81 6.31 -1.80
C LEU A 254 24.58 6.17 -3.11
N ASP A 255 25.08 7.28 -3.65
CA ASP A 255 26.06 7.22 -4.74
C ASP A 255 27.38 6.62 -4.24
N MET A 256 27.77 5.49 -4.84
CA MET A 256 28.99 4.76 -4.50
C MET A 256 29.99 4.77 -5.67
N SER A 257 29.71 5.49 -6.76
CA SER A 257 30.53 5.51 -7.97
C SER A 257 31.95 6.03 -7.76
N HIS A 258 32.18 6.77 -6.68
CA HIS A 258 33.49 7.28 -6.29
C HIS A 258 34.29 6.31 -5.42
N ILE A 259 33.69 5.20 -4.97
CA ILE A 259 34.35 4.20 -4.12
C ILE A 259 34.63 2.95 -4.96
N GLN A 260 35.91 2.60 -5.09
CA GLN A 260 36.33 1.37 -5.73
C GLN A 260 36.09 0.17 -4.80
N VAL A 261 34.83 -0.23 -4.61
CA VAL A 261 34.41 -1.30 -3.68
C VAL A 261 35.20 -2.60 -3.92
N ALA A 262 35.45 -2.95 -5.18
CA ALA A 262 36.21 -4.14 -5.55
C ALA A 262 37.68 -4.14 -5.08
N GLY A 263 38.25 -2.96 -4.81
CA GLY A 263 39.62 -2.78 -4.33
C GLY A 263 39.74 -2.66 -2.81
N LEU A 264 38.63 -2.65 -2.07
CA LEU A 264 38.66 -2.57 -0.61
C LEU A 264 39.19 -3.87 0.01
N GLN A 265 39.87 -3.74 1.16
CA GLN A 265 40.33 -4.87 1.93
C GLN A 265 39.14 -5.75 2.37
N THR A 266 39.24 -7.05 2.13
CA THR A 266 38.24 -8.02 2.62
C THR A 266 38.44 -8.27 4.12
N VAL A 267 37.34 -8.24 4.87
CA VAL A 267 37.28 -8.64 6.27
C VAL A 267 36.84 -10.10 6.32
N ASN A 268 37.63 -10.92 7.01
CA ASN A 268 37.26 -12.30 7.26
C ASN A 268 36.38 -12.39 8.51
N PRO A 269 35.31 -13.20 8.50
CA PRO A 269 34.54 -13.51 9.70
C PRO A 269 35.44 -14.05 10.83
N VAL A 270 35.14 -13.67 12.07
CA VAL A 270 35.80 -14.23 13.27
C VAL A 270 35.16 -15.54 13.74
N ASP A 271 33.90 -15.75 13.36
CA ASP A 271 33.12 -16.96 13.64
C ASP A 271 32.04 -17.09 12.56
N THR A 272 31.85 -18.29 12.05
CA THR A 272 30.78 -18.61 11.11
C THR A 272 30.16 -19.94 11.50
N ARG A 273 28.83 -20.00 11.50
CA ARG A 273 28.05 -21.20 11.85
C ARG A 273 26.92 -21.40 10.85
N GLU A 274 26.52 -22.64 10.66
CA GLU A 274 25.40 -23.01 9.80
C GLU A 274 24.21 -23.46 10.64
N GLY A 275 23.00 -23.10 10.18
CA GLY A 275 21.76 -23.62 10.70
C GLY A 275 21.58 -25.11 10.39
N SER A 276 20.60 -25.73 11.06
CA SER A 276 20.27 -27.15 10.86
C SER A 276 19.15 -27.37 9.85
N GLU A 277 18.45 -26.29 9.50
CA GLU A 277 17.38 -26.30 8.52
C GLU A 277 17.92 -26.41 7.10
N LYS A 278 17.19 -27.13 6.26
CA LYS A 278 17.50 -27.31 4.84
C LYS A 278 16.76 -26.28 4.01
N VAL A 279 17.21 -26.03 2.78
CA VAL A 279 16.43 -25.29 1.77
C VAL A 279 15.87 -26.28 0.77
N PHE A 280 14.55 -26.31 0.63
CA PHE A 280 13.86 -26.87 -0.52
C PHE A 280 13.70 -25.74 -1.51
N LEU A 281 14.38 -25.82 -2.65
CA LEU A 281 14.32 -24.78 -3.67
C LEU A 281 13.64 -25.31 -4.92
N SER A 282 12.53 -24.64 -5.24
CA SER A 282 11.84 -24.70 -6.52
C SER A 282 12.09 -23.38 -7.24
N ASP A 283 13.32 -23.22 -7.74
CA ASP A 283 13.64 -22.37 -8.90
C ASP A 283 13.70 -20.80 -8.72
N SER A 284 14.22 -20.03 -9.72
CA SER A 284 14.59 -18.58 -9.76
C SER A 284 14.69 -17.80 -11.14
N PRO A 285 13.63 -17.45 -11.93
CA PRO A 285 12.39 -18.15 -12.19
C PRO A 285 12.41 -18.93 -13.51
N GLU A 286 12.11 -20.19 -13.41
CA GLU A 286 11.76 -21.13 -14.45
C GLU A 286 10.33 -20.91 -14.86
N ILE A 287 10.13 -21.31 -16.10
CA ILE A 287 8.94 -21.04 -16.86
C ILE A 287 8.00 -22.22 -16.71
N ILE A 288 6.83 -21.97 -16.12
CA ILE A 288 5.72 -22.92 -16.13
C ILE A 288 5.21 -23.04 -17.57
N THR A 289 5.34 -24.23 -18.16
CA THR A 289 4.92 -24.52 -19.54
C THR A 289 3.60 -25.28 -19.63
N GLU A 290 3.24 -26.05 -18.59
CA GLU A 290 1.99 -26.81 -18.50
C GLU A 290 1.58 -27.07 -17.03
N ASP A 291 0.45 -27.76 -16.82
CA ASP A 291 0.07 -28.24 -15.48
C ASP A 291 0.96 -29.42 -15.07
N GLY A 292 1.51 -29.39 -13.86
CA GLY A 292 2.41 -30.43 -13.39
C GLY A 292 3.08 -30.11 -12.06
N VAL A 293 3.88 -31.06 -11.58
CA VAL A 293 4.69 -30.87 -10.38
C VAL A 293 6.02 -30.23 -10.76
N LEU A 294 6.27 -29.03 -10.25
CA LEU A 294 7.50 -28.27 -10.50
C LEU A 294 8.67 -28.88 -9.74
N PHE A 295 8.49 -29.14 -8.45
CA PHE A 295 9.49 -29.84 -7.65
C PHE A 295 8.82 -30.58 -6.49
N MET A 296 9.37 -31.74 -6.12
CA MET A 296 8.91 -32.50 -4.95
C MET A 296 10.07 -33.18 -4.25
N SER A 297 9.97 -33.26 -2.93
CA SER A 297 10.97 -33.95 -2.10
C SER A 297 10.43 -34.23 -0.71
N ASP A 298 10.98 -35.25 -0.09
CA ASP A 298 10.69 -35.63 1.28
C ASP A 298 11.43 -34.73 2.28
N ILE A 299 10.71 -34.20 3.26
CA ILE A 299 11.25 -33.34 4.30
C ILE A 299 11.01 -33.97 5.68
N LEU A 300 12.10 -34.06 6.45
CA LEU A 300 12.11 -34.40 7.88
C LEU A 300 12.83 -33.30 8.66
N GLY A 301 12.17 -32.75 9.68
CA GLY A 301 12.74 -31.69 10.52
C GLY A 301 12.47 -30.29 9.97
N PRO A 302 13.26 -29.28 10.38
CA PRO A 302 13.10 -27.92 9.88
C PRO A 302 13.61 -27.77 8.45
N ALA A 303 12.84 -27.08 7.61
CA ALA A 303 13.26 -26.71 6.26
C ALA A 303 12.59 -25.40 5.83
N ARG A 304 13.24 -24.65 4.94
CA ARG A 304 12.66 -23.52 4.22
C ARG A 304 12.30 -23.94 2.81
N ILE A 305 11.03 -23.84 2.46
CA ILE A 305 10.53 -24.07 1.10
C ILE A 305 10.51 -22.74 0.38
N CYS A 306 11.24 -22.65 -0.72
CA CYS A 306 11.31 -21.51 -1.61
C CYS A 306 10.74 -21.92 -2.98
N TYR A 307 9.89 -21.10 -3.57
CA TYR A 307 9.53 -21.21 -4.97
C TYR A 307 9.55 -19.85 -5.66
N HIS A 308 9.97 -19.79 -6.92
CA HIS A 308 9.93 -18.57 -7.73
C HIS A 308 9.67 -18.91 -9.19
N HIS A 309 8.47 -18.72 -9.71
CA HIS A 309 8.10 -19.23 -11.04
C HIS A 309 7.37 -18.22 -11.90
N LEU A 310 7.65 -18.22 -13.21
CA LEU A 310 6.97 -17.41 -14.21
C LEU A 310 5.95 -18.23 -14.99
N ASN A 311 4.73 -17.72 -15.17
CA ASN A 311 3.74 -18.39 -16.02
C ASN A 311 4.04 -18.17 -17.50
N GLY A 312 4.67 -19.14 -18.17
CA GLY A 312 4.94 -19.10 -19.61
C GLY A 312 3.78 -19.55 -20.50
N THR A 313 2.67 -19.98 -19.90
CA THR A 313 1.50 -20.47 -20.65
C THR A 313 0.58 -19.32 -21.04
N THR A 314 -0.39 -19.60 -21.91
CA THR A 314 -1.44 -18.63 -22.29
C THR A 314 -2.65 -18.63 -21.35
N VAL A 315 -2.69 -19.55 -20.39
CA VAL A 315 -3.79 -19.71 -19.44
C VAL A 315 -3.33 -19.27 -18.07
N ASN A 316 -4.24 -18.72 -17.26
CA ASN A 316 -3.90 -18.43 -15.88
C ASN A 316 -3.50 -19.71 -15.13
N LYS A 317 -2.43 -19.60 -14.35
CA LYS A 317 -1.91 -20.66 -13.50
C LYS A 317 -2.03 -20.27 -12.04
N TYR A 318 -1.90 -21.26 -11.19
CA TYR A 318 -1.77 -21.12 -9.75
C TYR A 318 -0.63 -22.03 -9.32
N VAL A 319 0.11 -21.62 -8.30
CA VAL A 319 1.07 -22.48 -7.63
C VAL A 319 0.50 -22.93 -6.29
N TYR A 320 0.64 -24.22 -6.02
CA TYR A 320 0.15 -24.89 -4.82
C TYR A 320 1.32 -25.50 -4.07
N LEU A 321 1.37 -25.25 -2.76
CA LEU A 321 2.21 -26.02 -1.86
C LEU A 321 1.41 -27.18 -1.31
N VAL A 322 1.80 -28.41 -1.64
CA VAL A 322 1.10 -29.64 -1.29
C VAL A 322 1.97 -30.47 -0.34
N ALA A 323 1.35 -31.06 0.68
CA ALA A 323 1.99 -32.05 1.54
C ALA A 323 1.26 -33.39 1.41
N THR A 324 2.02 -34.47 1.32
CA THR A 324 1.52 -35.86 1.30
C THR A 324 2.20 -36.65 2.41
N ASN A 325 1.40 -37.30 3.26
CA ASN A 325 1.91 -38.20 4.29
C ASN A 325 1.88 -39.64 3.78
N ASN A 326 3.01 -40.11 3.25
CA ASN A 326 3.17 -41.50 2.80
C ASN A 326 3.50 -42.48 3.96
N GLY A 327 3.58 -41.98 5.20
CA GLY A 327 3.84 -42.78 6.38
C GLY A 327 2.61 -43.49 6.93
N SER A 328 2.82 -44.33 7.94
CA SER A 328 1.77 -45.08 8.63
C SER A 328 1.16 -44.35 9.84
N GLU A 329 1.70 -43.19 10.22
CA GLU A 329 1.25 -42.42 11.38
C GLU A 329 0.97 -40.97 10.98
N ALA A 330 0.05 -40.32 11.68
CA ALA A 330 -0.21 -38.91 11.50
C ALA A 330 1.01 -38.06 11.90
N ASP A 331 1.21 -36.91 11.25
CA ASP A 331 2.20 -35.91 11.65
C ASP A 331 1.55 -34.51 11.80
N GLN A 332 2.25 -33.63 12.50
CA GLN A 332 1.91 -32.22 12.63
C GLN A 332 2.96 -31.39 11.89
N ILE A 333 2.57 -30.83 10.76
CA ILE A 333 3.36 -29.85 10.02
C ILE A 333 3.19 -28.50 10.71
N THR A 334 4.29 -27.88 11.11
CA THR A 334 4.31 -26.49 11.60
C THR A 334 4.81 -25.59 10.48
N ILE A 335 4.07 -24.53 10.14
CA ILE A 335 4.50 -23.44 9.26
C ILE A 335 4.79 -22.24 10.17
N ALA A 336 6.06 -21.96 10.40
CA ALA A 336 6.55 -21.02 11.41
C ALA A 336 6.85 -19.62 10.88
N LYS A 337 7.03 -19.48 9.56
CA LYS A 337 7.11 -18.21 8.85
C LYS A 337 6.58 -18.41 7.43
N GLN A 338 6.02 -17.35 6.85
CA GLN A 338 5.70 -17.32 5.43
C GLN A 338 5.86 -15.92 4.86
N GLY A 339 6.25 -15.83 3.59
CA GLY A 339 6.18 -14.61 2.79
C GLY A 339 5.97 -14.96 1.34
N THR A 340 4.92 -14.42 0.73
CA THR A 340 4.57 -14.68 -0.66
C THR A 340 4.32 -13.40 -1.40
N SER A 341 4.53 -13.39 -2.71
CA SER A 341 4.29 -12.21 -3.55
C SER A 341 3.97 -12.60 -5.00
N GLY A 342 3.46 -11.61 -5.73
CA GLY A 342 3.00 -11.72 -7.11
C GLY A 342 1.47 -11.93 -7.22
N PRO A 343 0.93 -11.99 -8.45
CA PRO A 343 1.65 -11.93 -9.72
C PRO A 343 2.34 -10.58 -9.98
N GLY A 344 3.54 -10.60 -10.56
CA GLY A 344 4.30 -9.39 -10.89
C GLY A 344 5.59 -9.65 -11.68
N GLU A 345 6.40 -8.60 -11.86
CA GLU A 345 7.77 -8.72 -12.37
C GLU A 345 8.64 -9.55 -11.40
N ALA A 346 9.53 -10.39 -11.93
CA ALA A 346 10.29 -11.38 -11.16
C ALA A 346 11.03 -10.78 -9.95
N MET A 347 11.91 -9.80 -10.19
CA MET A 347 12.75 -9.22 -9.15
C MET A 347 11.94 -8.49 -8.06
N TYR A 348 10.91 -7.72 -8.44
CA TYR A 348 10.02 -7.07 -7.49
C TYR A 348 9.22 -8.08 -6.66
N THR A 349 8.80 -9.18 -7.29
CA THR A 349 8.08 -10.28 -6.65
C THR A 349 8.95 -10.93 -5.57
N GLY A 350 10.19 -11.30 -5.90
CA GLY A 350 11.15 -11.87 -4.94
C GLY A 350 11.44 -10.91 -3.78
N ARG A 351 11.70 -9.63 -4.08
CA ARG A 351 11.89 -8.56 -3.07
C ARG A 351 10.77 -8.50 -2.05
N VAL A 352 9.52 -8.45 -2.51
CA VAL A 352 8.34 -8.31 -1.64
C VAL A 352 8.07 -9.59 -0.84
N ALA A 353 8.31 -10.77 -1.42
CA ALA A 353 8.15 -12.03 -0.71
C ALA A 353 9.14 -12.15 0.46
N VAL A 354 10.42 -11.81 0.24
CA VAL A 354 11.42 -11.75 1.32
C VAL A 354 11.03 -10.73 2.40
N TYR A 355 10.57 -9.53 2.03
CA TYR A 355 10.09 -8.54 3.00
C TYR A 355 8.96 -9.11 3.88
N ARG A 356 7.95 -9.73 3.26
CA ARG A 356 6.81 -10.35 3.97
C ARG A 356 7.24 -11.52 4.84
N TYR A 357 8.20 -12.32 4.38
CA TYR A 357 8.76 -13.43 5.14
C TYR A 357 9.51 -12.94 6.39
N LEU A 358 10.34 -11.90 6.24
CA LEU A 358 11.06 -11.29 7.36
C LEU A 358 10.11 -10.65 8.37
N ALA A 359 9.04 -9.99 7.90
CA ALA A 359 7.97 -9.41 8.72
C ALA A 359 7.07 -10.45 9.42
N SER A 360 7.14 -11.72 9.02
CA SER A 360 6.18 -12.74 9.39
C SER A 360 6.25 -13.09 10.88
N ASP A 361 5.13 -12.97 11.58
CA ASP A 361 4.84 -13.53 12.91
C ASP A 361 3.93 -14.78 12.83
N HIS A 362 3.83 -15.36 11.63
CA HIS A 362 2.88 -16.40 11.28
C HIS A 362 3.22 -17.76 11.89
N LEU A 363 2.30 -18.35 12.67
CA LEU A 363 2.44 -19.73 13.16
C LEU A 363 1.16 -20.52 12.92
N THR A 364 1.22 -21.49 12.01
CA THR A 364 0.12 -22.42 11.72
C THR A 364 0.57 -23.85 11.94
N LYS A 365 -0.33 -24.69 12.47
CA LYS A 365 -0.10 -26.13 12.65
C LYS A 365 -1.16 -26.91 11.88
N VAL A 366 -0.73 -27.81 11.02
CA VAL A 366 -1.59 -28.64 10.18
C VAL A 366 -1.35 -30.10 10.52
N THR A 367 -2.39 -30.81 10.94
CA THR A 367 -2.31 -32.26 11.14
C THR A 367 -2.60 -32.96 9.82
N ILE A 368 -1.74 -33.89 9.41
CA ILE A 368 -1.88 -34.67 8.18
C ILE A 368 -1.94 -36.17 8.51
N GLN A 369 -3.01 -36.83 8.10
CA GLN A 369 -3.26 -38.25 8.40
C GLN A 369 -2.45 -39.17 7.47
N PRO A 370 -2.23 -40.45 7.85
CA PRO A 370 -1.63 -41.45 6.96
C PRO A 370 -2.36 -41.53 5.61
N GLY A 371 -1.62 -41.47 4.52
CA GLY A 371 -2.14 -41.48 3.14
C GLY A 371 -2.86 -40.19 2.72
N GLU A 372 -2.95 -39.18 3.58
CA GLU A 372 -3.57 -37.91 3.23
C GLU A 372 -2.64 -37.07 2.36
N ARG A 373 -3.24 -36.44 1.34
CA ARG A 373 -2.64 -35.37 0.55
C ARG A 373 -3.44 -34.10 0.76
N ARG A 374 -2.77 -33.01 1.11
CA ARG A 374 -3.39 -31.74 1.47
C ARG A 374 -2.67 -30.55 0.85
N ILE A 375 -3.44 -29.62 0.31
CA ILE A 375 -2.94 -28.30 -0.09
C ILE A 375 -2.72 -27.46 1.18
N LEU A 376 -1.49 -27.01 1.38
CA LEU A 376 -1.11 -26.12 2.49
C LEU A 376 -1.24 -24.65 2.12
N TYR A 377 -0.99 -24.32 0.86
CA TYR A 377 -1.08 -22.96 0.35
C TYR A 377 -1.47 -22.95 -1.14
N THR A 378 -2.15 -21.87 -1.56
CA THR A 378 -2.51 -21.60 -2.95
C THR A 378 -2.28 -20.13 -3.23
N THR A 379 -1.62 -19.83 -4.34
CA THR A 379 -1.39 -18.45 -4.77
C THR A 379 -2.67 -17.81 -5.30
N GLY A 380 -2.65 -16.49 -5.55
CA GLY A 380 -3.62 -15.89 -6.46
C GLY A 380 -3.45 -16.41 -7.90
N SER A 381 -4.39 -16.06 -8.78
CA SER A 381 -4.28 -16.33 -10.21
C SER A 381 -3.03 -15.64 -10.78
N ILE A 382 -2.22 -16.37 -11.53
CA ILE A 382 -0.98 -15.92 -12.17
C ILE A 382 -1.25 -15.79 -13.68
N PRO A 383 -1.41 -14.57 -14.21
CA PRO A 383 -1.56 -14.35 -15.65
C PRO A 383 -0.30 -14.75 -16.43
N ALA A 384 -0.44 -14.92 -17.75
CA ALA A 384 0.68 -15.16 -18.65
C ALA A 384 1.76 -14.07 -18.51
N GLY A 385 3.03 -14.46 -18.47
CA GLY A 385 4.19 -13.58 -18.34
C GLY A 385 4.39 -12.98 -16.95
N GLN A 386 3.61 -13.38 -15.94
CA GLN A 386 3.77 -12.89 -14.57
C GLN A 386 4.47 -13.93 -13.69
N CYS A 387 5.25 -13.45 -12.72
CA CYS A 387 5.99 -14.25 -11.76
C CYS A 387 5.30 -14.31 -10.39
N ILE A 388 5.50 -15.40 -9.67
CA ILE A 388 5.08 -15.61 -8.29
C ILE A 388 6.29 -16.04 -7.45
N ASP A 389 6.33 -15.66 -6.18
CA ASP A 389 7.36 -16.08 -5.23
C ASP A 389 6.75 -16.50 -3.88
N GLY A 390 7.41 -17.42 -3.19
CA GLY A 390 7.04 -17.80 -1.84
C GLY A 390 8.17 -18.45 -1.04
N LEU A 391 8.26 -18.06 0.23
CA LEU A 391 9.14 -18.64 1.24
C LEU A 391 8.31 -19.14 2.43
N PHE A 392 8.54 -20.37 2.88
CA PHE A 392 7.85 -20.99 4.00
C PHE A 392 8.83 -21.73 4.89
N ASP A 393 8.93 -21.35 6.16
CA ASP A 393 9.63 -22.18 7.14
C ASP A 393 8.67 -23.26 7.65
N VAL A 394 8.96 -24.50 7.31
CA VAL A 394 8.20 -25.67 7.74
C VAL A 394 9.00 -26.51 8.72
N LYS A 395 8.29 -27.22 9.59
CA LYS A 395 8.87 -28.25 10.46
C LYS A 395 7.96 -29.44 10.54
N THR A 396 8.52 -30.62 10.30
CA THR A 396 7.85 -31.92 10.44
C THR A 396 8.55 -32.79 11.48
N ASN A 397 7.82 -33.72 12.09
CA ASN A 397 8.41 -34.71 13.01
C ASN A 397 8.64 -36.06 12.30
N ARG A 398 8.02 -36.23 11.13
CA ARG A 398 8.14 -37.40 10.26
C ARG A 398 8.49 -36.97 8.85
N ASN A 399 8.81 -37.95 8.02
CA ASN A 399 9.08 -37.71 6.61
C ASN A 399 7.77 -37.40 5.89
N ILE A 400 7.64 -36.19 5.36
CA ILE A 400 6.46 -35.73 4.60
C ILE A 400 6.94 -35.32 3.21
N LEU A 401 6.25 -35.80 2.18
CA LEU A 401 6.52 -35.40 0.80
C LEU A 401 5.90 -34.02 0.57
N PHE A 402 6.73 -33.01 0.37
CA PHE A 402 6.28 -31.70 -0.10
C PHE A 402 6.40 -31.60 -1.61
N SER A 403 5.47 -30.89 -2.23
CA SER A 403 5.44 -30.66 -3.67
C SER A 403 4.97 -29.25 -3.99
N VAL A 404 5.69 -28.59 -4.90
CA VAL A 404 5.28 -27.34 -5.53
C VAL A 404 4.64 -27.71 -6.86
N VAL A 405 3.36 -27.38 -7.03
CA VAL A 405 2.56 -27.80 -8.19
C VAL A 405 2.04 -26.57 -8.92
N ALA A 406 2.21 -26.52 -10.23
CA ALA A 406 1.53 -25.54 -11.08
C ALA A 406 0.27 -26.19 -11.68
N ALA A 407 -0.89 -25.57 -11.49
CA ALA A 407 -2.13 -26.05 -12.12
C ALA A 407 -3.10 -24.91 -12.42
N SER A 408 -3.98 -25.09 -13.41
CA SER A 408 -5.03 -24.11 -13.75
C SER A 408 -6.25 -24.13 -12.80
N SER A 409 -6.44 -25.20 -12.03
CA SER A 409 -7.54 -25.38 -11.05
C SER A 409 -7.09 -26.33 -9.93
N PRO A 410 -7.59 -26.23 -8.68
CA PRO A 410 -7.26 -27.18 -7.60
C PRO A 410 -7.76 -28.62 -7.85
N ASP A 411 -8.58 -28.85 -8.87
CA ASP A 411 -9.12 -30.17 -9.23
C ASP A 411 -8.03 -31.21 -9.53
N PHE A 412 -6.79 -30.76 -9.81
CA PHE A 412 -5.62 -31.63 -9.98
C PHE A 412 -5.43 -32.60 -8.81
N LEU A 413 -5.86 -32.22 -7.59
CA LEU A 413 -5.64 -33.02 -6.40
C LEU A 413 -6.30 -34.41 -6.50
N SER A 414 -7.45 -34.50 -7.16
CA SER A 414 -8.17 -35.77 -7.38
C SER A 414 -7.46 -36.70 -8.36
N ASN A 415 -6.63 -36.14 -9.23
CA ASN A 415 -5.89 -36.84 -10.30
C ASN A 415 -4.38 -36.65 -10.15
N TYR A 416 -3.89 -36.41 -8.94
CA TYR A 416 -2.51 -36.02 -8.68
C TYR A 416 -1.49 -37.01 -9.25
N GLU A 417 -1.78 -38.31 -9.17
CA GLU A 417 -0.91 -39.38 -9.69
C GLU A 417 -0.74 -39.34 -11.23
N LEU A 418 -1.57 -38.58 -11.94
CA LEU A 418 -1.48 -38.38 -13.38
C LEU A 418 -0.68 -37.13 -13.75
N LEU A 419 -0.27 -36.32 -12.78
CA LEU A 419 0.54 -35.13 -13.05
C LEU A 419 1.96 -35.54 -13.43
N ASN A 420 2.46 -34.95 -14.52
CA ASN A 420 3.87 -35.06 -14.88
C ASN A 420 4.72 -34.26 -13.89
N ILE A 421 5.90 -34.78 -13.59
CA ILE A 421 6.98 -33.96 -13.01
C ILE A 421 7.57 -33.17 -14.17
N LEU A 422 7.52 -31.85 -14.07
CA LEU A 422 8.01 -30.97 -15.11
C LEU A 422 9.54 -31.04 -15.15
N PRO A 423 10.17 -31.05 -16.34
CA PRO A 423 11.63 -31.06 -16.45
C PRO A 423 12.22 -29.80 -15.79
N GLU A 424 13.42 -29.94 -15.25
CA GLU A 424 14.27 -28.81 -14.87
C GLU A 424 14.80 -28.15 -16.14
N ASP A 425 14.90 -26.83 -16.18
CA ASP A 425 15.60 -26.14 -17.26
C ASP A 425 17.14 -26.21 -17.09
N GLU A 426 17.90 -25.92 -18.15
CA GLU A 426 19.37 -26.04 -18.12
C GLU A 426 20.07 -24.88 -17.36
N GLU A 427 19.31 -23.87 -16.89
CA GLU A 427 19.85 -22.62 -16.36
C GLU A 427 19.66 -22.46 -14.85
N HIS A 428 18.56 -22.98 -14.28
CA HIS A 428 18.15 -22.77 -12.90
C HIS A 428 18.27 -24.05 -12.07
N PHE A 429 18.62 -23.87 -10.80
CA PHE A 429 18.80 -24.99 -9.87
C PHE A 429 17.50 -25.33 -9.13
N ARG A 430 17.13 -26.61 -9.14
CA ARG A 430 16.15 -27.19 -8.22
C ARG A 430 16.83 -28.18 -7.27
N GLY A 431 16.38 -28.25 -6.02
CA GLY A 431 16.95 -29.24 -5.10
C GLY A 431 16.70 -29.04 -3.62
N ILE A 432 17.31 -29.94 -2.85
CA ILE A 432 17.42 -29.82 -1.39
C ILE A 432 18.86 -29.45 -1.05
N PHE A 433 19.03 -28.27 -0.46
CA PHE A 433 20.32 -27.77 0.00
C PHE A 433 20.43 -27.93 1.53
N PRO A 434 21.61 -28.33 2.04
CA PRO A 434 21.76 -28.73 3.44
C PRO A 434 21.71 -27.57 4.44
N VAL A 435 21.88 -26.33 3.98
CA VAL A 435 22.08 -25.15 4.84
C VAL A 435 21.04 -24.08 4.48
N GLY A 436 20.17 -23.74 5.42
CA GLY A 436 19.16 -22.68 5.27
C GLY A 436 19.42 -21.41 6.08
N SER A 437 20.46 -21.39 6.92
CA SER A 437 20.99 -20.15 7.48
C SER A 437 22.48 -20.19 7.72
N ARG A 438 23.09 -19.00 7.67
CA ARG A 438 24.49 -18.74 7.98
C ARG A 438 24.56 -17.62 9.00
N LEU A 439 25.13 -17.92 10.16
CA LEU A 439 25.39 -16.96 11.22
C LEU A 439 26.85 -16.53 11.12
N ILE A 440 27.09 -15.27 10.78
CA ILE A 440 28.42 -14.71 10.55
C ILE A 440 28.69 -13.67 11.64
N SER A 441 29.87 -13.72 12.27
CA SER A 441 30.33 -12.66 13.17
C SER A 441 31.54 -11.95 12.58
N VAL A 442 31.49 -10.62 12.54
CA VAL A 442 32.56 -9.77 11.99
C VAL A 442 33.01 -8.77 13.05
N LYS A 443 34.34 -8.61 13.18
CA LYS A 443 34.96 -7.57 14.01
C LYS A 443 35.75 -6.60 13.17
N LEU A 444 35.43 -5.32 13.30
CA LEU A 444 36.06 -4.22 12.55
C LEU A 444 37.04 -3.48 13.46
N ASP A 445 38.31 -3.86 13.36
CA ASP A 445 39.39 -3.35 14.20
C ASP A 445 40.33 -2.38 13.49
N SER A 446 40.10 -2.14 12.19
CA SER A 446 40.90 -1.26 11.34
C SER A 446 40.20 0.09 11.14
N PRO A 447 40.94 1.21 11.09
CA PRO A 447 40.40 2.51 10.68
C PRO A 447 40.23 2.64 9.16
N GLU A 448 40.66 1.64 8.37
CA GLU A 448 40.56 1.65 6.91
C GLU A 448 39.19 1.16 6.42
N MET A 449 38.75 1.69 5.27
CA MET A 449 37.57 1.17 4.58
C MET A 449 37.78 -0.30 4.20
N SER A 450 36.75 -1.10 4.40
CA SER A 450 36.82 -2.54 4.18
C SER A 450 35.48 -3.09 3.72
N ARG A 451 35.45 -4.37 3.35
CA ARG A 451 34.22 -5.05 2.95
C ARG A 451 34.15 -6.49 3.42
N LEU A 452 32.94 -6.99 3.64
CA LEU A 452 32.64 -8.41 3.69
C LEU A 452 31.98 -8.80 2.37
N ILE A 453 32.42 -9.89 1.75
CA ILE A 453 31.76 -10.49 0.58
C ILE A 453 30.85 -11.61 1.08
N ILE A 454 29.63 -11.68 0.55
CA ILE A 454 28.62 -12.66 0.94
C ILE A 454 28.14 -13.39 -0.31
N ALA A 455 27.90 -14.70 -0.20
CA ALA A 455 27.46 -15.58 -1.28
C ALA A 455 28.46 -15.66 -2.44
N ASP A 456 29.76 -15.77 -2.13
CA ASP A 456 30.82 -15.93 -3.12
C ASP A 456 31.41 -17.35 -3.18
N GLY A 457 30.91 -18.24 -2.33
CA GLY A 457 31.32 -19.65 -2.26
C GLY A 457 32.73 -19.85 -1.70
N LYS A 458 33.36 -18.81 -1.14
CA LYS A 458 34.73 -18.84 -0.59
C LYS A 458 34.80 -18.29 0.83
N ASP A 459 34.27 -17.08 1.03
CA ASP A 459 34.40 -16.32 2.28
C ASP A 459 33.24 -16.62 3.26
N ASP A 460 32.25 -17.42 2.84
CA ASP A 460 31.03 -17.75 3.58
C ASP A 460 30.77 -19.26 3.80
N PHE A 461 31.85 -20.05 3.87
CA PHE A 461 31.92 -21.52 3.77
C PHE A 461 31.91 -22.05 2.33
N GLY A 462 32.83 -22.97 2.05
CA GLY A 462 33.22 -23.39 0.71
C GLY A 462 32.12 -24.04 -0.14
N ASN A 463 32.21 -23.76 -1.44
CA ASN A 463 31.60 -24.49 -2.56
C ASN A 463 30.09 -24.75 -2.41
N THR A 464 29.27 -23.70 -2.43
CA THR A 464 27.82 -23.86 -2.57
C THR A 464 27.35 -23.45 -3.96
N GLU A 465 26.71 -24.40 -4.63
CA GLU A 465 26.12 -24.25 -5.97
C GLU A 465 24.90 -23.30 -5.95
N ASN A 466 24.36 -22.94 -4.77
CA ASN A 466 23.20 -22.07 -4.62
C ASN A 466 23.06 -21.46 -3.20
N ASP A 467 22.90 -20.14 -3.10
CA ASP A 467 22.67 -19.41 -1.84
C ASP A 467 21.26 -18.76 -1.74
N TYR A 468 20.38 -18.98 -2.73
CA TYR A 468 19.00 -18.52 -2.69
C TYR A 468 18.21 -19.25 -1.61
N GLY A 469 17.42 -18.51 -0.83
CA GLY A 469 16.69 -19.06 0.31
C GLY A 469 17.53 -19.24 1.57
N VAL A 470 18.84 -18.95 1.55
CA VAL A 470 19.69 -18.97 2.76
C VAL A 470 19.48 -17.67 3.55
N LEU A 471 19.19 -17.78 4.84
CA LEU A 471 19.12 -16.64 5.76
C LEU A 471 20.51 -16.31 6.29
N TYR A 472 21.03 -15.14 5.94
CA TYR A 472 22.27 -14.62 6.49
C TYR A 472 21.96 -13.77 7.72
N GLU A 473 22.49 -14.17 8.87
CA GLU A 473 22.47 -13.38 10.11
C GLU A 473 23.90 -12.91 10.42
N ILE A 474 24.18 -11.66 10.10
CA ILE A 474 25.54 -11.09 10.14
C ILE A 474 25.63 -10.12 11.30
N THR A 475 26.33 -10.55 12.34
CA THR A 475 26.54 -9.75 13.54
C THR A 475 27.86 -8.99 13.43
N ILE A 476 27.80 -7.66 13.51
CA ILE A 476 28.92 -6.77 13.27
C ILE A 476 29.24 -6.01 14.57
N GLU A 477 30.51 -6.01 14.95
CA GLU A 477 31.07 -5.22 16.05
C GLU A 477 32.20 -4.34 15.50
N SER A 478 32.23 -3.05 15.83
CA SER A 478 33.28 -2.12 15.37
C SER A 478 33.99 -1.41 16.52
N LYS A 479 35.31 -1.26 16.43
CA LYS A 479 36.09 -0.37 17.32
C LYS A 479 35.93 1.11 17.00
N TYR A 480 35.45 1.42 15.80
CA TYR A 480 35.28 2.78 15.30
C TYR A 480 33.80 3.09 15.08
N LYS A 481 33.47 4.37 14.98
CA LYS A 481 32.17 4.76 14.46
C LYS A 481 32.18 4.38 12.98
N THR A 482 31.26 3.54 12.51
CA THR A 482 31.39 2.92 11.18
C THR A 482 30.06 2.93 10.45
N GLY A 483 30.02 3.56 9.27
CA GLY A 483 28.92 3.42 8.34
C GLY A 483 28.90 2.02 7.73
N VAL A 484 27.71 1.41 7.69
CA VAL A 484 27.48 0.09 7.11
C VAL A 484 26.60 0.26 5.88
N ILE A 485 27.10 -0.17 4.72
CA ILE A 485 26.42 -0.01 3.42
C ILE A 485 26.30 -1.37 2.76
N PHE A 486 25.13 -1.73 2.28
CA PHE A 486 24.91 -2.89 1.43
C PHE A 486 25.16 -2.51 -0.04
N SER A 487 25.95 -3.29 -0.77
CA SER A 487 26.26 -3.01 -2.18
C SER A 487 26.15 -4.26 -3.02
N ALA A 488 25.49 -4.17 -4.16
CA ALA A 488 25.44 -5.26 -5.13
C ALA A 488 26.84 -5.55 -5.70
N ARG A 489 27.12 -6.81 -6.07
CA ARG A 489 28.40 -7.23 -6.65
C ARG A 489 28.24 -8.07 -7.92
N GLY A 490 27.42 -9.12 -7.87
CA GLY A 490 27.23 -10.06 -8.99
C GLY A 490 26.35 -9.54 -10.12
N GLY A 491 25.55 -8.51 -9.86
CA GLY A 491 24.59 -7.93 -10.80
C GLY A 491 23.66 -7.00 -10.04
N VAL A 492 22.46 -6.75 -10.58
CA VAL A 492 21.47 -5.89 -9.90
C VAL A 492 20.88 -6.58 -8.68
N PHE A 493 20.51 -5.80 -7.65
CA PHE A 493 19.94 -6.35 -6.42
C PHE A 493 18.77 -5.50 -5.90
N GLU A 494 17.68 -6.19 -5.54
CA GLU A 494 16.54 -5.64 -4.84
C GLU A 494 16.05 -6.63 -3.79
N GLY A 495 16.06 -6.25 -2.51
CA GLY A 495 15.66 -7.11 -1.42
C GLY A 495 15.11 -6.39 -0.21
N ALA A 496 15.18 -7.08 0.92
CA ALA A 496 14.81 -6.55 2.22
C ALA A 496 15.70 -7.16 3.29
N GLY A 497 15.85 -6.45 4.39
CA GLY A 497 16.65 -6.90 5.53
C GLY A 497 16.08 -6.39 6.84
N ILE A 498 16.49 -7.04 7.92
CA ILE A 498 16.26 -6.57 9.29
C ILE A 498 17.60 -6.12 9.85
N TRP A 499 17.66 -4.91 10.38
CA TRP A 499 18.76 -4.42 11.18
C TRP A 499 18.30 -4.36 12.63
N ASP A 500 18.79 -5.32 13.43
CA ASP A 500 18.25 -5.74 14.73
C ASP A 500 16.74 -6.03 14.70
N ASN A 501 15.91 -5.01 14.91
CA ASN A 501 14.44 -5.11 14.95
C ASN A 501 13.75 -4.23 13.88
N GLN A 502 14.52 -3.50 13.08
CA GLN A 502 13.99 -2.62 12.05
C GLN A 502 14.01 -3.33 10.70
N LEU A 503 12.83 -3.59 10.15
CA LEU A 503 12.65 -4.12 8.80
C LEU A 503 12.63 -2.99 7.77
N PHE A 504 13.35 -3.15 6.67
CA PHE A 504 13.43 -2.17 5.58
C PHE A 504 13.75 -2.85 4.24
N TYR A 505 13.55 -2.12 3.15
CA TYR A 505 13.94 -2.58 1.82
C TYR A 505 15.40 -2.22 1.51
N LEU A 506 16.04 -3.01 0.64
CA LEU A 506 17.42 -2.89 0.21
C LEU A 506 17.49 -2.85 -1.32
N PRO A 507 17.49 -1.67 -1.98
CA PRO A 507 17.35 -0.32 -1.41
C PRO A 507 15.88 0.05 -1.18
N ASP A 508 15.60 1.18 -0.53
CA ASP A 508 14.26 1.69 -0.28
C ASP A 508 13.51 2.08 -1.56
N ALA A 509 14.23 2.58 -2.57
CA ALA A 509 13.73 2.93 -3.89
C ALA A 509 14.69 2.50 -5.01
N GLY A 510 14.13 2.03 -6.12
CA GLY A 510 14.90 1.53 -7.26
C GLY A 510 15.64 0.22 -6.94
N MET A 511 16.80 0.05 -7.58
CA MET A 511 17.65 -1.14 -7.48
C MET A 511 19.11 -0.77 -7.23
N LEU A 512 19.85 -1.67 -6.58
CA LEU A 512 21.30 -1.54 -6.45
C LEU A 512 22.00 -2.07 -7.70
N LYS A 513 23.03 -1.35 -8.15
CA LYS A 513 23.84 -1.69 -9.30
C LYS A 513 25.31 -1.68 -8.92
N PRO A 514 26.10 -2.70 -9.32
CA PRO A 514 27.51 -2.77 -8.98
C PRO A 514 28.27 -1.54 -9.45
N SER A 515 29.09 -0.96 -8.56
CA SER A 515 29.90 0.24 -8.83
C SER A 515 29.12 1.53 -9.11
N GLU A 516 27.79 1.56 -8.96
CA GLU A 516 26.98 2.78 -9.08
C GLU A 516 26.48 3.25 -7.72
N ASN A 517 25.75 2.40 -6.99
CA ASN A 517 25.09 2.77 -5.74
C ASN A 517 25.12 1.66 -4.69
N GLY A 518 24.88 2.05 -3.43
CA GLY A 518 24.70 1.16 -2.28
C GLY A 518 23.48 1.58 -1.46
N ALA A 519 22.99 0.72 -0.58
CA ALA A 519 21.93 1.03 0.37
C ALA A 519 22.55 1.23 1.76
N LEU A 520 22.31 2.39 2.37
CA LEU A 520 22.71 2.60 3.76
C LEU A 520 21.97 1.62 4.67
N ILE A 521 22.67 0.92 5.55
CA ILE A 521 22.04 0.12 6.59
C ILE A 521 21.91 0.98 7.84
N ASP A 522 23.03 1.40 8.42
CA ASP A 522 23.08 2.23 9.64
C ASP A 522 24.52 2.72 9.88
N VAL A 523 24.73 3.45 10.97
CA VAL A 523 26.04 3.76 11.54
C VAL A 523 26.20 3.07 12.89
N LEU A 524 27.17 2.17 12.98
CA LEU A 524 27.58 1.51 14.21
C LEU A 524 28.42 2.46 15.08
N LEU A 525 28.10 2.52 16.37
CA LEU A 525 28.95 3.20 17.35
C LEU A 525 30.08 2.27 17.85
N PRO A 526 31.22 2.83 18.33
CA PRO A 526 32.30 2.02 18.90
C PRO A 526 31.83 1.07 20.02
N GLY A 527 32.10 -0.22 19.86
CA GLY A 527 31.71 -1.28 20.80
C GLY A 527 30.26 -1.74 20.71
N GLU A 528 29.46 -1.13 19.83
CA GLU A 528 28.11 -1.59 19.53
C GLU A 528 28.17 -2.88 18.73
N ARG A 529 27.22 -3.79 19.01
CA ARG A 529 27.04 -5.04 18.28
C ARG A 529 25.62 -5.09 17.76
N LYS A 530 25.46 -5.10 16.43
CA LYS A 530 24.17 -5.21 15.77
C LYS A 530 24.16 -6.31 14.72
N THR A 531 22.98 -6.78 14.36
CA THR A 531 22.81 -7.89 13.42
C THR A 531 21.99 -7.46 12.21
N LEU A 532 22.56 -7.69 11.01
CA LEU A 532 21.81 -7.67 9.75
C LEU A 532 21.29 -9.07 9.47
N SER A 533 19.99 -9.21 9.27
CA SER A 533 19.36 -10.44 8.78
C SER A 533 18.80 -10.20 7.38
N PHE A 534 19.19 -10.99 6.38
CA PHE A 534 18.58 -10.94 5.06
C PHE A 534 18.63 -12.30 4.36
N ILE A 535 17.73 -12.48 3.38
CA ILE A 535 17.74 -13.62 2.47
C ILE A 535 17.98 -13.06 1.07
N PRO A 536 18.90 -13.63 0.28
CA PRO A 536 19.00 -13.33 -1.15
C PRO A 536 17.65 -13.56 -1.83
N PRO A 537 17.00 -12.49 -2.33
CA PRO A 537 15.70 -12.61 -2.95
C PRO A 537 15.83 -13.21 -4.34
N SER A 538 14.88 -14.04 -4.73
CA SER A 538 14.79 -14.58 -6.08
C SER A 538 14.75 -13.45 -7.11
N GLY A 539 15.44 -13.65 -8.24
CA GLY A 539 15.57 -12.65 -9.31
C GLY A 539 16.59 -11.52 -9.05
N SER A 540 17.27 -11.48 -7.90
CA SER A 540 18.43 -10.61 -7.66
C SER A 540 19.74 -11.38 -7.78
N TYR A 541 20.84 -10.69 -8.08
CA TYR A 541 22.14 -11.33 -8.29
C TYR A 541 22.99 -11.38 -7.02
N LEU A 542 23.66 -12.51 -6.83
CA LEU A 542 24.73 -12.74 -5.86
C LEU A 542 26.09 -12.85 -6.59
N PRO A 543 27.23 -12.64 -5.92
CA PRO A 543 27.42 -12.19 -4.53
C PRO A 543 26.99 -10.74 -4.28
N VAL A 544 27.04 -10.33 -3.00
CA VAL A 544 26.89 -8.94 -2.54
C VAL A 544 28.06 -8.54 -1.62
N ASN A 545 28.19 -7.25 -1.31
CA ASN A 545 29.13 -6.74 -0.32
C ASN A 545 28.38 -6.06 0.83
N LEU A 546 28.91 -6.20 2.05
CA LEU A 546 28.77 -5.17 3.08
C LEU A 546 30.03 -4.32 3.08
N VAL A 547 29.89 -3.03 2.84
CA VAL A 547 30.98 -2.05 2.84
C VAL A 547 30.97 -1.34 4.19
N PHE A 548 32.14 -1.29 4.81
CA PHE A 548 32.36 -0.66 6.10
C PHE A 548 33.22 0.58 5.93
N ILE A 549 32.69 1.74 6.32
CA ILE A 549 33.37 3.03 6.22
C ILE A 549 33.57 3.58 7.64
N PRO A 550 34.76 3.43 8.23
CA PRO A 550 35.09 4.10 9.48
C PRO A 550 35.00 5.61 9.32
N LEU A 551 34.38 6.26 10.30
CA LEU A 551 34.23 7.70 10.38
C LEU A 551 35.28 8.23 11.36
N GLU A 552 35.91 9.35 11.01
CA GLU A 552 36.80 10.04 11.94
C GLU A 552 36.03 10.39 13.24
N LYS A 553 36.76 10.35 14.36
CA LYS A 553 36.19 10.52 15.71
C LYS A 553 35.59 11.90 15.95
#